data_AF-A0A4Z1FK84-F1
#
_entry.id   AF-A0A4Z1FK84-F1
#
_cell.length_a   1.000
_cell.length_b   1.000
_cell.length_c   1.000
_cell.angle_alpha   90.00
_cell.angle_beta   90.00
_cell.angle_gamma   90.00
#
_symmetry.space_group_name_H-M   'P 1'
#
loop_
_entity.id
_entity.type
_entity.pdbx_description
1 polymer ?
#
loop_
_entity_poly.entity_id
_entity_poly.type
_entity_poly.pdbx_seq_one_letter_code
_entity_poly.pdbx_strand_id
1 'polypeptide(L)'
;MLKSSYDAVPQTPLSPGTPLTPSTPGTPQYNDSYPLTARDPSHHYPASPPPNNHYSRLTKEAHLEPDNPVTSTLPTSLLHRDLMKQDQKLKRRIRILRFISRILITGLTIAIAVEEGRTLLNFLETHNDIRSPPGSPIPRGPWALQTQLWSAVLLFITCVVTAILGLVSVISYLISIKAANSISSMNTKFGIATESIHIATWIAVATAYRVAKNGKDLWGWACSPLAEKIQPTFQNVVNFKNVCDRSGVNFKLSIANSGLQVASLGIWILVYKRMKILQWLKRAESEPKF
;
A
#
# COMPACT_ATOMS: atom_id res chain seq x y z
N MET A 1 70.43 10.33 -24.68
CA MET A 1 69.60 9.90 -25.83
C MET A 1 69.09 8.50 -25.55
N LEU A 2 67.82 8.35 -25.17
CA LEU A 2 67.15 7.06 -24.98
C LEU A 2 65.75 7.24 -25.58
N LYS A 3 65.52 6.58 -26.72
CA LYS A 3 64.31 6.66 -27.53
C LYS A 3 63.40 5.51 -27.07
N SER A 4 62.31 5.84 -26.38
CA SER A 4 61.34 4.85 -25.88
C SER A 4 60.34 4.50 -26.98
N SER A 5 60.28 3.22 -27.30
CA SER A 5 59.39 2.60 -28.29
C SER A 5 57.97 2.55 -27.74
N TYR A 6 57.01 3.16 -28.44
CA TYR A 6 55.58 2.94 -28.22
C TYR A 6 55.06 2.09 -29.37
N ASP A 7 54.78 0.82 -29.08
CA ASP A 7 54.08 -0.06 -30.01
C ASP A 7 52.58 0.24 -29.99
N ALA A 8 52.04 0.50 -31.17
CA ALA A 8 50.65 0.82 -31.42
C ALA A 8 49.78 -0.45 -31.33
N VAL A 9 48.68 -0.36 -30.56
CA VAL A 9 47.65 -1.40 -30.51
C VAL A 9 46.77 -1.31 -31.77
N PRO A 10 46.51 -2.41 -32.50
CA PRO A 10 45.64 -2.41 -33.68
C PRO A 10 44.18 -2.14 -33.33
N GLN A 11 43.55 -1.21 -34.07
CA GLN A 11 42.11 -0.96 -34.04
C GLN A 11 41.38 -2.02 -34.85
N THR A 12 40.39 -2.68 -34.25
CA THR A 12 39.49 -3.62 -34.93
C THR A 12 38.43 -2.86 -35.74
N PRO A 13 38.12 -3.24 -37.00
CA PRO A 13 37.20 -2.50 -37.86
C PRO A 13 35.73 -2.69 -37.47
N LEU A 14 34.97 -1.59 -37.52
CA LEU A 14 33.50 -1.55 -37.51
C LEU A 14 32.94 -2.18 -38.79
N SER A 15 31.95 -3.06 -38.65
CA SER A 15 31.20 -3.65 -39.76
C SER A 15 29.94 -2.82 -40.07
N PRO A 16 29.64 -2.50 -41.35
CA PRO A 16 28.44 -1.78 -41.76
C PRO A 16 27.37 -2.66 -42.43
N GLY A 17 26.10 -2.29 -42.24
CA GLY A 17 24.94 -2.70 -43.05
C GLY A 17 24.00 -3.70 -42.36
N THR A 18 22.67 -3.66 -42.49
CA THR A 18 21.73 -2.78 -43.24
C THR A 18 20.29 -3.08 -42.70
N PRO A 19 19.16 -2.55 -43.26
CA PRO A 19 17.97 -2.20 -42.49
C PRO A 19 16.82 -3.20 -42.70
N LEU A 20 15.72 -3.01 -41.98
CA LEU A 20 14.34 -2.89 -42.49
C LEU A 20 13.34 -3.11 -41.36
N THR A 21 12.45 -2.14 -41.21
CA THR A 21 11.17 -2.23 -40.50
C THR A 21 10.26 -3.27 -41.16
N PRO A 22 9.27 -3.77 -40.41
CA PRO A 22 7.90 -3.51 -40.85
C PRO A 22 7.02 -2.92 -39.75
N SER A 23 6.23 -1.96 -40.20
CA SER A 23 5.09 -1.30 -39.58
C SER A 23 3.89 -2.22 -39.38
N THR A 24 3.21 -2.12 -38.24
CA THR A 24 1.77 -2.48 -38.07
C THR A 24 1.22 -1.90 -36.74
N PRO A 25 -0.11 -1.88 -36.48
CA PRO A 25 -0.95 -0.69 -36.71
C PRO A 25 -1.80 -0.27 -35.49
N GLY A 26 -2.38 0.93 -35.55
CA GLY A 26 -3.67 1.21 -34.91
C GLY A 26 -3.63 1.77 -33.47
N THR A 27 -3.32 3.06 -33.33
CA THR A 27 -3.84 3.87 -32.22
C THR A 27 -5.23 4.38 -32.59
N PRO A 28 -6.28 4.11 -31.81
CA PRO A 28 -7.58 4.74 -32.03
C PRO A 28 -7.51 6.20 -31.62
N GLN A 29 -7.82 7.05 -32.58
CA GLN A 29 -8.06 8.48 -32.42
C GLN A 29 -9.43 8.65 -31.73
N TYR A 30 -9.46 9.08 -30.48
CA TYR A 30 -10.70 9.43 -29.78
C TYR A 30 -10.93 10.94 -29.89
N ASN A 31 -11.56 11.34 -30.99
CA ASN A 31 -12.29 12.60 -31.09
C ASN A 31 -13.76 12.27 -30.83
N ASP A 32 -14.33 12.86 -29.77
CA ASP A 32 -15.77 13.18 -29.62
C ASP A 32 -15.85 14.11 -28.38
N SER A 33 -16.00 15.43 -28.51
CA SER A 33 -17.22 16.13 -28.93
C SER A 33 -18.43 15.72 -28.09
N TYR A 34 -18.51 16.20 -26.85
CA TYR A 34 -19.77 16.16 -26.09
C TYR A 34 -20.40 17.56 -26.01
N PRO A 35 -21.70 17.67 -26.32
CA PRO A 35 -22.43 18.93 -26.25
C PRO A 35 -22.73 19.29 -24.80
N LEU A 36 -22.47 20.56 -24.47
CA LEU A 36 -23.05 21.23 -23.31
C LEU A 36 -24.55 21.39 -23.53
N THR A 37 -25.35 20.52 -22.92
CA THR A 37 -26.76 20.82 -22.65
C THR A 37 -26.96 21.05 -21.16
N ALA A 38 -27.30 22.31 -20.88
CA ALA A 38 -27.78 22.81 -19.60
C ALA A 38 -29.18 22.29 -19.26
N ARG A 39 -29.59 22.54 -17.99
CA ARG A 39 -30.94 22.44 -17.39
C ARG A 39 -31.37 21.02 -16.98
N ASP A 40 -31.92 20.74 -15.80
CA ASP A 40 -32.65 21.56 -14.81
C ASP A 40 -32.63 20.84 -13.42
N PRO A 41 -32.90 21.51 -12.29
CA PRO A 41 -32.74 21.00 -10.93
C PRO A 41 -34.06 20.56 -10.30
N SER A 42 -34.17 19.31 -9.84
CA SER A 42 -35.05 18.93 -8.72
C SER A 42 -35.04 17.42 -8.51
N HIS A 43 -34.27 16.95 -7.53
CA HIS A 43 -34.60 15.70 -6.85
C HIS A 43 -34.50 15.91 -5.34
N HIS A 44 -35.67 16.08 -4.74
CA HIS A 44 -35.91 15.90 -3.31
C HIS A 44 -35.47 14.48 -2.90
N TYR A 45 -34.50 14.39 -2.00
CA TYR A 45 -34.30 13.20 -1.18
C TYR A 45 -35.30 13.24 -0.03
N PRO A 46 -36.16 12.22 0.16
CA PRO A 46 -36.95 12.12 1.39
C PRO A 46 -36.00 11.81 2.55
N ALA A 47 -36.14 12.62 3.61
CA ALA A 47 -35.46 12.41 4.88
C ALA A 47 -35.82 11.04 5.45
N SER A 48 -34.81 10.25 5.80
CA SER A 48 -34.96 9.02 6.56
C SER A 48 -35.67 9.29 7.89
N PRO A 49 -36.68 8.49 8.29
CA PRO A 49 -37.35 8.67 9.56
C PRO A 49 -36.44 8.30 10.75
N PRO A 50 -36.66 8.91 11.93
CA PRO A 50 -35.88 8.65 13.14
C PRO A 50 -36.14 7.24 13.70
N PRO A 51 -35.23 6.70 14.54
CA PRO A 51 -35.39 5.38 15.12
C PRO A 51 -36.49 5.40 16.18
N ASN A 52 -37.56 4.65 15.93
CA ASN A 52 -38.63 4.41 16.89
C ASN A 52 -38.12 3.59 18.08
N ASN A 53 -38.04 4.23 19.25
CA ASN A 53 -37.92 3.59 20.54
C ASN A 53 -39.29 3.02 20.94
N HIS A 54 -39.61 1.79 20.49
CA HIS A 54 -40.70 1.00 21.05
C HIS A 54 -40.17 0.03 22.11
N TYR A 55 -39.95 0.55 23.32
CA TYR A 55 -39.91 -0.26 24.53
C TYR A 55 -40.72 0.49 25.59
N SER A 56 -42.02 0.21 25.66
CA SER A 56 -42.80 0.39 26.88
C SER A 56 -44.18 -0.25 26.72
N ARG A 57 -44.53 -0.99 27.78
CA ARG A 57 -45.89 -1.22 28.28
C ARG A 57 -46.72 -2.27 27.52
N LEU A 58 -46.58 -3.52 27.97
CA LEU A 58 -47.73 -4.43 28.03
C LEU A 58 -47.71 -5.18 29.37
N THR A 59 -48.42 -4.60 30.35
CA THR A 59 -48.89 -5.27 31.57
C THR A 59 -50.39 -5.08 31.59
N LYS A 60 -51.16 -6.14 31.31
CA LYS A 60 -52.37 -6.50 32.08
C LYS A 60 -52.96 -7.86 31.69
N GLU A 61 -52.98 -8.74 32.68
CA GLU A 61 -54.03 -9.69 33.08
C GLU A 61 -54.58 -10.75 32.12
N ALA A 62 -54.17 -11.99 32.41
CA ALA A 62 -55.00 -13.15 32.79
C ALA A 62 -56.27 -13.48 31.97
N HIS A 63 -56.16 -14.54 31.17
CA HIS A 63 -57.22 -15.55 31.08
C HIS A 63 -56.57 -16.95 31.05
N LEU A 64 -56.96 -17.79 32.00
CA LEU A 64 -56.61 -19.22 32.02
C LEU A 64 -57.43 -19.97 30.95
N GLU A 65 -56.73 -20.72 30.11
CA GLU A 65 -57.25 -21.91 29.42
C GLU A 65 -56.09 -22.92 29.27
N PRO A 66 -56.28 -24.21 29.63
CA PRO A 66 -55.20 -25.19 29.70
C PRO A 66 -55.04 -26.00 28.39
N ASP A 67 -53.84 -26.57 28.26
CA ASP A 67 -53.43 -27.63 27.34
C ASP A 67 -53.37 -27.31 25.84
N ASN A 68 -52.20 -26.79 25.43
CA ASN A 68 -51.60 -27.16 24.15
C ASN A 68 -50.07 -27.33 24.31
N PRO A 69 -49.46 -28.33 23.66
CA PRO A 69 -48.12 -28.79 23.97
C PRO A 69 -47.08 -27.72 23.65
N VAL A 70 -46.43 -27.27 24.72
CA VAL A 70 -45.23 -26.45 24.76
C VAL A 70 -44.08 -27.25 24.15
N THR A 71 -43.89 -27.24 22.82
CA THR A 71 -42.60 -27.66 22.24
C THR A 71 -42.47 -27.15 20.80
N SER A 72 -41.65 -26.10 20.56
CA SER A 72 -40.84 -25.93 19.32
C SER A 72 -40.23 -24.53 19.14
N THR A 73 -40.82 -23.45 19.65
CA THR A 73 -40.41 -22.08 19.28
C THR A 73 -39.33 -21.44 20.18
N LEU A 74 -39.09 -21.99 21.37
CA LEU A 74 -38.08 -21.48 22.33
C LEU A 74 -36.61 -21.68 21.90
N PRO A 75 -36.19 -22.84 21.32
CA PRO A 75 -34.78 -23.12 21.00
C PRO A 75 -34.18 -22.16 19.96
N THR A 76 -34.98 -21.73 18.98
CA THR A 76 -34.51 -20.87 17.88
C THR A 76 -34.22 -19.44 18.35
N SER A 77 -35.00 -18.93 19.31
CA SER A 77 -34.82 -17.58 19.86
C SER A 77 -33.51 -17.43 20.68
N LEU A 78 -33.14 -18.47 21.45
CA LEU A 78 -31.89 -18.52 22.21
C LEU A 78 -30.68 -18.64 21.28
N LEU A 79 -30.75 -19.55 20.30
CA LEU A 79 -29.70 -19.71 19.28
C LEU A 79 -29.46 -18.40 18.50
N HIS A 80 -30.53 -17.71 18.12
CA HIS A 80 -30.43 -16.42 17.42
C HIS A 80 -29.72 -15.35 18.26
N ARG A 81 -30.09 -15.23 19.56
CA ARG A 81 -29.43 -14.29 20.49
C ARG A 81 -27.94 -14.56 20.65
N ASP A 82 -27.54 -15.83 20.74
CA ASP A 82 -26.14 -16.20 20.89
C ASP A 82 -25.34 -15.94 19.61
N LEU A 83 -25.90 -16.22 18.43
CA LEU A 83 -25.29 -15.87 17.15
C LEU A 83 -25.11 -14.35 16.99
N MET A 84 -26.07 -13.52 17.41
CA MET A 84 -25.94 -12.06 17.39
C MET A 84 -24.81 -11.57 18.31
N LYS A 85 -24.69 -12.12 19.53
CA LYS A 85 -23.58 -11.79 20.45
C LYS A 85 -22.22 -12.18 19.85
N GLN A 86 -22.14 -13.34 19.19
CA GLN A 86 -20.94 -13.78 18.50
C GLN A 86 -20.58 -12.88 17.32
N ASP A 87 -21.55 -12.45 16.49
CA ASP A 87 -21.32 -11.49 15.40
C ASP A 87 -20.78 -10.16 15.95
N GLN A 88 -21.36 -9.62 17.02
CA GLN A 88 -20.91 -8.37 17.63
C GLN A 88 -19.46 -8.47 18.13
N LYS A 89 -19.11 -9.57 18.82
CA LYS A 89 -17.73 -9.83 19.26
C LYS A 89 -16.77 -9.94 18.08
N LEU A 90 -17.15 -10.69 17.04
CA LEU A 90 -16.33 -10.87 15.84
C LEU A 90 -16.14 -9.55 15.09
N LYS A 91 -17.20 -8.75 14.92
CA LYS A 91 -17.17 -7.41 14.32
C LYS A 91 -16.22 -6.48 15.05
N ARG A 92 -16.27 -6.46 16.39
CA ARG A 92 -15.36 -5.65 17.22
C ARG A 92 -13.92 -6.08 17.04
N ARG A 93 -13.63 -7.39 17.07
CA ARG A 93 -12.28 -7.94 16.86
C ARG A 93 -11.73 -7.58 15.49
N ILE A 94 -12.51 -7.78 14.42
CA ILE A 94 -12.10 -7.42 13.05
C ILE A 94 -11.75 -5.93 12.96
N ARG A 95 -12.57 -5.05 13.55
CA ARG A 95 -12.34 -3.60 13.53
C ARG A 95 -11.04 -3.24 14.25
N ILE A 96 -10.81 -3.79 15.44
CA ILE A 96 -9.60 -3.53 16.23
C ILE A 96 -8.36 -4.05 15.48
N LEU A 97 -8.40 -5.27 14.96
CA LEU A 97 -7.29 -5.86 14.21
C LEU A 97 -6.94 -5.05 12.96
N ARG A 98 -7.95 -4.64 12.18
CA ARG A 98 -7.73 -3.78 10.99
C ARG A 98 -7.13 -2.45 11.39
N PHE A 99 -7.63 -1.82 12.45
CA PHE A 99 -7.12 -0.53 12.92
C PHE A 99 -5.66 -0.62 13.37
N ILE A 100 -5.32 -1.63 14.19
CA ILE A 100 -3.93 -1.88 14.64
C ILE A 100 -3.02 -2.15 13.44
N SER A 101 -3.44 -3.04 12.53
CA SER A 101 -2.68 -3.36 11.32
C SER A 101 -2.41 -2.10 10.48
N ARG A 102 -3.42 -1.24 10.29
CA ARG A 102 -3.28 0.02 9.57
C ARG A 102 -2.30 0.98 10.26
N ILE A 103 -2.34 1.12 11.58
CA ILE A 103 -1.36 1.94 12.31
C ILE A 103 0.05 1.43 12.11
N LEU A 104 0.28 0.12 12.28
CA LEU A 104 1.61 -0.48 12.15
C LEU A 104 2.17 -0.33 10.73
N ILE A 105 1.36 -0.63 9.71
CA ILE A 105 1.75 -0.45 8.30
C ILE A 105 2.06 1.01 8.03
N THR A 106 1.19 1.94 8.45
CA THR A 106 1.40 3.38 8.26
C THR A 106 2.71 3.83 8.89
N GLY A 107 2.97 3.45 10.15
CA GLY A 107 4.20 3.78 10.86
C GLY A 107 5.45 3.28 10.14
N LEU A 108 5.45 2.04 9.65
CA LEU A 108 6.57 1.50 8.87
C LEU A 108 6.77 2.24 7.56
N THR A 109 5.69 2.57 6.82
CA THR A 109 5.81 3.30 5.56
C THR A 109 6.31 4.73 5.75
N ILE A 110 5.95 5.40 6.85
CA ILE A 110 6.52 6.71 7.21
C ILE A 110 8.01 6.57 7.49
N ALA A 111 8.43 5.56 8.28
CA ALA A 111 9.83 5.33 8.57
C ALA A 111 10.66 5.09 7.29
N ILE A 112 10.18 4.24 6.39
CA ILE A 112 10.84 3.98 5.10
C ILE A 112 10.90 5.27 4.26
N ALA A 113 9.78 6.02 4.18
CA ALA A 113 9.73 7.27 3.42
C ALA A 113 10.74 8.31 3.96
N VAL A 114 10.93 8.41 5.27
CA VAL A 114 11.89 9.33 5.88
C VAL A 114 13.33 8.95 5.52
N GLU A 115 13.68 7.67 5.62
CA GLU A 115 15.04 7.20 5.32
C GLU A 115 15.37 7.28 3.82
N GLU A 116 14.44 6.89 2.94
CA GLU A 116 14.60 7.06 1.49
C GLU A 116 14.59 8.54 1.09
N GLY A 117 13.74 9.35 1.71
CA GLY A 117 13.68 10.81 1.47
C GLY A 117 15.00 11.49 1.80
N ARG A 118 15.62 11.18 2.95
CA ARG A 118 16.96 11.68 3.29
C ARG A 118 18.02 11.24 2.29
N THR A 119 17.91 10.03 1.78
CA THR A 119 18.87 9.46 0.82
C THR A 119 18.75 10.13 -0.54
N LEU A 120 17.54 10.39 -1.02
CA LEU A 120 17.26 11.17 -2.23
C LEU A 120 17.71 12.63 -2.08
N LEU A 121 17.42 13.28 -0.95
CA LEU A 121 17.87 14.65 -0.70
C LEU A 121 19.39 14.75 -0.69
N ASN A 122 20.08 13.85 0.00
CA ASN A 122 21.53 13.77 -0.01
C ASN A 122 22.08 13.65 -1.44
N PHE A 123 21.46 12.83 -2.29
CA PHE A 123 21.86 12.73 -3.70
C PHE A 123 21.65 14.06 -4.43
N LEU A 124 20.45 14.66 -4.33
CA LEU A 124 20.11 15.90 -5.02
C LEU A 124 21.00 17.08 -4.60
N GLU A 125 21.44 17.13 -3.34
CA GLU A 125 22.34 18.17 -2.86
C GLU A 125 23.79 17.95 -3.33
N THR A 126 24.25 16.69 -3.36
CA THR A 126 25.69 16.40 -3.54
C THR A 126 26.07 15.94 -4.95
N HIS A 127 25.11 15.71 -5.85
CA HIS A 127 25.41 15.16 -7.18
C HIS A 127 26.29 16.04 -8.07
N ASN A 128 26.28 17.36 -7.84
CA ASN A 128 27.09 18.31 -8.60
C ASN A 128 28.45 18.60 -7.95
N ASP A 129 28.75 18.02 -6.79
CA ASP A 129 30.02 18.26 -6.11
C ASP A 129 31.16 17.53 -6.83
N ILE A 130 32.04 18.28 -7.49
CA ILE A 130 33.19 17.73 -8.21
C ILE A 130 34.45 17.91 -7.35
N ARG A 131 35.17 16.81 -7.10
CA ARG A 131 36.45 16.82 -6.37
C ARG A 131 37.48 15.95 -7.06
N SER A 132 38.76 16.25 -6.85
CA SER A 132 39.89 15.45 -7.34
C SER A 132 40.30 14.42 -6.28
N PRO A 133 40.04 13.10 -6.50
CA PRO A 133 40.45 12.07 -5.55
C PRO A 133 41.97 11.92 -5.52
N PRO A 134 42.56 11.55 -4.37
CA PRO A 134 43.98 11.21 -4.28
C PRO A 134 44.32 10.12 -5.31
N GLY A 135 45.30 10.38 -6.17
CA GLY A 135 45.77 9.43 -7.18
C GLY A 135 44.95 9.33 -8.47
N SER A 136 43.96 10.21 -8.69
CA SER A 136 43.27 10.36 -9.98
C SER A 136 43.54 11.74 -10.57
N PRO A 137 44.07 11.85 -11.81
CA PRO A 137 44.25 13.14 -12.47
C PRO A 137 42.92 13.76 -12.93
N ILE A 138 41.84 12.96 -12.97
CA ILE A 138 40.54 13.39 -13.46
C ILE A 138 39.63 13.68 -12.25
N PRO A 139 39.05 14.88 -12.16
CA PRO A 139 38.05 15.20 -11.14
C PRO A 139 36.77 14.39 -11.38
N ARG A 140 36.10 13.98 -10.31
CA ARG A 140 34.86 13.20 -10.38
C ARG A 140 33.85 13.65 -9.33
N GLY A 141 32.60 13.27 -9.52
CA GLY A 141 31.56 13.39 -8.49
C GLY A 141 31.55 12.25 -7.48
N PRO A 142 30.76 12.38 -6.40
CA PRO A 142 30.57 11.33 -5.40
C PRO A 142 29.77 10.13 -5.95
N TRP A 143 28.85 10.37 -6.89
CA TRP A 143 27.95 9.34 -7.42
C TRP A 143 28.44 8.77 -8.76
N ALA A 144 27.83 7.66 -9.19
CA ALA A 144 28.10 7.09 -10.50
C ALA A 144 27.61 8.04 -11.61
N LEU A 145 28.35 8.13 -12.72
CA LEU A 145 28.02 9.03 -13.85
C LEU A 145 26.59 8.83 -14.39
N GLN A 146 26.09 7.60 -14.36
CA GLN A 146 24.71 7.25 -14.75
C GLN A 146 23.99 6.61 -13.55
N THR A 147 23.89 7.35 -12.45
CA THR A 147 23.18 6.87 -11.26
C THR A 147 21.70 6.74 -11.57
N GLN A 148 21.17 5.53 -11.46
CA GLN A 148 19.75 5.25 -11.67
C GLN A 148 18.95 5.55 -10.40
N LEU A 149 18.00 6.49 -10.50
CA LEU A 149 17.17 6.95 -9.38
C LEU A 149 15.76 6.34 -9.37
N TRP A 150 15.35 5.72 -10.47
CA TRP A 150 13.96 5.31 -10.69
C TRP A 150 13.45 4.38 -9.57
N SER A 151 14.29 3.49 -9.06
CA SER A 151 13.95 2.57 -7.97
C SER A 151 13.73 3.30 -6.65
N ALA A 152 14.59 4.27 -6.34
CA ALA A 152 14.49 5.07 -5.11
C ALA A 152 13.28 5.99 -5.13
N VAL A 153 13.02 6.64 -6.27
CA VAL A 153 11.85 7.49 -6.48
C VAL A 153 10.57 6.66 -6.39
N LEU A 154 10.51 5.49 -7.03
CA LEU A 154 9.36 4.59 -6.98
C LEU A 154 9.05 4.14 -5.54
N LEU A 155 10.07 3.71 -4.79
CA LEU A 155 9.92 3.29 -3.40
C LEU A 155 9.45 4.46 -2.53
N PHE A 156 10.07 5.63 -2.67
CA PHE A 156 9.70 6.83 -1.92
C PHE A 156 8.25 7.25 -2.17
N ILE A 157 7.85 7.39 -3.44
CA ILE A 157 6.47 7.77 -3.81
C ILE A 157 5.47 6.74 -3.27
N THR A 158 5.76 5.44 -3.43
CA THR A 158 4.87 4.38 -2.94
C THR A 158 4.70 4.47 -1.42
N CYS A 159 5.79 4.71 -0.68
CA CYS A 159 5.74 4.86 0.77
C CYS A 159 4.94 6.11 1.18
N VAL A 160 5.14 7.25 0.51
CA VAL A 160 4.41 8.50 0.78
C VAL A 160 2.92 8.34 0.52
N VAL A 161 2.52 7.79 -0.63
CA VAL A 161 1.10 7.54 -0.95
C VAL A 161 0.48 6.58 0.06
N THR A 162 1.18 5.49 0.39
CA THR A 162 0.70 4.52 1.38
C THR A 162 0.54 5.14 2.76
N ALA A 163 1.51 5.98 3.18
CA ALA A 163 1.46 6.69 4.45
C ALA A 163 0.29 7.68 4.50
N ILE A 164 0.05 8.45 3.44
CA ILE A 164 -1.09 9.39 3.36
C ILE A 164 -2.42 8.63 3.48
N LEU A 165 -2.61 7.56 2.69
CA LEU A 165 -3.83 6.74 2.76
C LEU A 165 -4.02 6.12 4.15
N GLY A 166 -2.93 5.66 4.76
CA GLY A 166 -2.89 5.14 6.11
C GLY A 166 -3.30 6.17 7.16
N LEU A 167 -2.72 7.37 7.09
CA LEU A 167 -3.02 8.50 7.98
C LEU A 167 -4.47 8.96 7.83
N VAL A 168 -4.96 9.13 6.61
CA VAL A 168 -6.37 9.48 6.36
C VAL A 168 -7.30 8.44 6.97
N SER A 169 -6.97 7.14 6.84
CA SER A 169 -7.73 6.07 7.48
C SER A 169 -7.71 6.20 9.01
N VAL A 170 -6.53 6.37 9.63
CA VAL A 170 -6.39 6.48 11.09
C VAL A 170 -7.13 7.71 11.62
N ILE A 171 -6.94 8.87 11.00
CA ILE A 171 -7.61 10.13 11.35
C ILE A 171 -9.14 9.98 11.23
N SER A 172 -9.62 9.34 10.16
CA SER A 172 -11.06 9.07 9.98
C SER A 172 -11.64 8.22 11.12
N TYR A 173 -10.87 7.26 11.65
CA TYR A 173 -11.27 6.47 12.81
C TYR A 173 -11.29 7.27 14.11
N LEU A 174 -10.41 8.27 14.27
CA LEU A 174 -10.31 9.11 15.47
C LEU A 174 -11.40 10.20 15.52
N ILE A 175 -11.75 10.81 14.38
CA ILE A 175 -12.65 11.97 14.35
C ILE A 175 -14.12 11.58 14.48
N SER A 176 -14.60 10.49 13.86
CA SER A 176 -16.04 10.19 13.88
C SER A 176 -16.37 8.72 13.71
N ILE A 177 -17.03 8.14 14.71
CA ILE A 177 -17.62 6.78 14.64
C ILE A 177 -18.69 6.71 13.53
N LYS A 178 -19.40 7.81 13.24
CA LYS A 178 -20.41 7.86 12.17
C LYS A 178 -19.77 7.88 10.77
N ALA A 179 -18.73 8.70 10.56
CA ALA A 179 -17.99 8.71 9.29
C ALA A 179 -17.24 7.38 9.07
N ALA A 180 -16.60 6.85 10.12
CA ALA A 180 -15.92 5.57 10.10
C ALA A 180 -16.89 4.39 9.82
N ASN A 181 -18.13 4.46 10.31
CA ASN A 181 -19.14 3.44 9.99
C ASN A 181 -19.57 3.51 8.51
N SER A 182 -19.76 4.71 7.95
CA SER A 182 -20.08 4.90 6.52
C SER A 182 -18.97 4.36 5.63
N ILE A 183 -17.73 4.77 5.89
CA ILE A 183 -16.54 4.31 5.16
C ILE A 183 -16.37 2.79 5.33
N SER A 184 -16.60 2.23 6.53
CA SER A 184 -16.49 0.77 6.72
C SER A 184 -17.49 -0.04 5.89
N SER A 185 -18.66 0.53 5.58
CA SER A 185 -19.68 -0.14 4.75
C SER A 185 -19.24 -0.22 3.27
N MET A 186 -18.66 0.86 2.74
CA MET A 186 -18.07 0.89 1.39
C MET A 186 -16.81 0.01 1.31
N ASN A 187 -15.97 0.07 2.34
CA ASN A 187 -14.73 -0.68 2.41
C ASN A 187 -14.96 -2.20 2.58
N THR A 188 -16.16 -2.63 2.97
CA THR A 188 -16.48 -4.07 2.98
C THR A 188 -16.73 -4.59 1.56
N LYS A 189 -17.25 -3.77 0.64
CA LYS A 189 -17.49 -4.15 -0.76
C LYS A 189 -16.22 -4.12 -1.60
N PHE A 190 -15.38 -3.09 -1.42
CA PHE A 190 -14.16 -2.91 -2.22
C PHE A 190 -12.87 -3.33 -1.50
N GLY A 191 -12.93 -3.66 -0.22
CA GLY A 191 -11.73 -3.86 0.57
C GLY A 191 -10.85 -5.02 0.09
N ILE A 192 -11.42 -6.10 -0.45
CA ILE A 192 -10.60 -7.21 -1.00
C ILE A 192 -9.79 -6.72 -2.20
N ALA A 193 -10.44 -5.97 -3.10
CA ALA A 193 -9.78 -5.42 -4.28
C ALA A 193 -8.68 -4.43 -3.87
N THR A 194 -8.98 -3.49 -2.97
CA THR A 194 -7.99 -2.50 -2.49
C THR A 194 -6.78 -3.17 -1.82
N GLU A 195 -7.00 -4.17 -0.97
CA GLU A 195 -5.92 -4.90 -0.28
C GLU A 195 -5.11 -5.75 -1.27
N SER A 196 -5.75 -6.36 -2.26
CA SER A 196 -5.08 -7.14 -3.31
C SER A 196 -4.18 -6.27 -4.18
N ILE A 197 -4.68 -5.10 -4.60
CA ILE A 197 -3.90 -4.11 -5.36
C ILE A 197 -2.70 -3.65 -4.53
N HIS A 198 -2.92 -3.35 -3.25
CA HIS A 198 -1.85 -2.91 -2.36
C HIS A 198 -0.75 -3.97 -2.24
N ILE A 199 -1.09 -5.24 -2.04
CA ILE A 199 -0.13 -6.35 -1.99
C ILE A 199 0.61 -6.49 -3.33
N ALA A 200 -0.10 -6.45 -4.46
CA ALA A 200 0.51 -6.54 -5.78
C ALA A 200 1.52 -5.40 -6.01
N THR A 201 1.17 -4.16 -5.65
CA THR A 201 2.06 -3.00 -5.72
C THR A 201 3.32 -3.21 -4.87
N TRP A 202 3.21 -3.70 -3.64
CA TRP A 202 4.36 -3.93 -2.78
C TRP A 202 5.27 -5.08 -3.25
N ILE A 203 4.69 -6.14 -3.85
CA ILE A 203 5.48 -7.19 -4.53
C ILE A 203 6.25 -6.60 -5.72
N ALA A 204 5.59 -5.78 -6.53
CA ALA A 204 6.21 -5.11 -7.68
C ALA A 204 7.35 -4.19 -7.24
N VAL A 205 7.15 -3.37 -6.21
CA VAL A 205 8.17 -2.49 -5.64
C VAL A 205 9.33 -3.27 -5.05
N ALA A 206 9.08 -4.34 -4.29
CA ALA A 206 10.15 -5.18 -3.75
C ALA A 206 10.98 -5.85 -4.85
N THR A 207 10.32 -6.33 -5.91
CA THR A 207 10.98 -6.93 -7.08
C THR A 207 11.81 -5.88 -7.82
N ALA A 208 11.22 -4.72 -8.10
CA ALA A 208 11.90 -3.60 -8.74
C ALA A 208 13.14 -3.15 -7.93
N TYR A 209 13.00 -3.01 -6.61
CA TYR A 209 14.10 -2.68 -5.71
C TYR A 209 15.24 -3.70 -5.80
N ARG A 210 14.92 -5.00 -5.85
CA ARG A 210 15.92 -6.07 -5.94
C ARG A 210 16.62 -6.11 -7.29
N VAL A 211 15.89 -5.95 -8.39
CA VAL A 211 16.43 -5.95 -9.75
C VAL A 211 17.28 -4.70 -10.01
N ALA A 212 16.89 -3.56 -9.45
CA ALA A 212 17.63 -2.31 -9.58
C ALA A 212 19.01 -2.35 -8.91
N LYS A 213 19.21 -3.21 -7.90
CA LYS A 213 20.45 -3.30 -7.13
C LYS A 213 21.60 -3.93 -7.92
N ASN A 214 22.10 -3.23 -8.93
CA ASN A 214 23.12 -3.66 -9.87
C ASN A 214 24.41 -2.80 -9.80
N GLY A 215 24.51 -1.91 -8.81
CA GLY A 215 25.69 -1.06 -8.60
C GLY A 215 25.66 0.25 -9.41
N LYS A 216 24.68 0.41 -10.30
CA LYS A 216 24.39 1.67 -11.00
C LYS A 216 23.27 2.45 -10.30
N ASP A 217 22.51 1.80 -9.43
CA ASP A 217 21.54 2.44 -8.57
C ASP A 217 22.22 3.12 -7.38
N LEU A 218 21.50 4.06 -6.77
CA LEU A 218 21.99 4.86 -5.65
C LEU A 218 22.51 3.98 -4.48
N TRP A 219 21.78 2.92 -4.14
CA TRP A 219 22.12 2.07 -3.00
C TRP A 219 23.22 1.07 -3.34
N GLY A 220 23.14 0.42 -4.50
CA GLY A 220 24.18 -0.47 -4.99
C GLY A 220 25.52 0.25 -5.14
N TRP A 221 25.50 1.50 -5.59
CA TRP A 221 26.69 2.34 -5.67
C TRP A 221 27.26 2.66 -4.29
N ALA A 222 26.43 3.13 -3.35
CA ALA A 222 26.87 3.51 -2.01
C ALA A 222 27.50 2.35 -1.23
N CYS A 223 27.06 1.12 -1.49
CA CYS A 223 27.62 -0.10 -0.90
C CYS A 223 28.80 -0.69 -1.71
N SER A 224 29.25 -0.05 -2.78
CA SER A 224 30.32 -0.59 -3.62
C SER A 224 31.72 -0.32 -3.04
N PRO A 225 32.72 -1.19 -3.29
CA PRO A 225 34.10 -0.95 -2.88
C PRO A 225 34.69 0.33 -3.49
N LEU A 226 34.18 0.75 -4.65
CA LEU A 226 34.61 1.99 -5.30
C LEU A 226 34.15 3.23 -4.53
N ALA A 227 32.93 3.22 -3.98
CA ALA A 227 32.43 4.29 -3.11
C ALA A 227 33.24 4.38 -1.81
N GLU A 228 33.63 3.24 -1.23
CA GLU A 228 34.52 3.21 -0.06
C GLU A 228 35.90 3.80 -0.38
N LYS A 229 36.48 3.44 -1.54
CA LYS A 229 37.78 3.96 -1.98
C LYS A 229 37.80 5.49 -2.15
N ILE A 230 36.70 6.08 -2.63
CA ILE A 230 36.59 7.54 -2.79
C ILE A 230 36.06 8.27 -1.55
N GLN A 231 35.63 7.53 -0.52
CA GLN A 231 35.07 8.09 0.70
C GLN A 231 35.97 9.19 1.32
N PRO A 232 37.31 9.05 1.42
CA PRO A 232 38.18 10.09 1.98
C PRO A 232 38.05 11.46 1.28
N THR A 233 37.81 11.48 -0.03
CA THR A 233 37.66 12.71 -0.83
C THR A 233 36.33 13.43 -0.54
N PHE A 234 35.30 12.66 -0.19
CA PHE A 234 33.93 13.14 -0.02
C PHE A 234 33.40 13.03 1.40
N GLN A 235 34.23 12.77 2.42
CA GLN A 235 33.76 12.59 3.81
C GLN A 235 32.92 13.76 4.33
N ASN A 236 33.26 14.98 3.91
CA ASN A 236 32.55 16.21 4.29
C ASN A 236 31.32 16.52 3.42
N VAL A 237 31.00 15.66 2.45
CA VAL A 237 29.88 15.83 1.49
C VAL A 237 28.87 14.70 1.67
N VAL A 238 29.33 13.47 1.57
CA VAL A 238 28.50 12.28 1.67
C VAL A 238 29.23 11.19 2.44
N ASN A 239 28.50 10.57 3.37
CA ASN A 239 28.94 9.36 4.05
C ASN A 239 28.26 8.16 3.40
N PHE A 240 28.98 7.48 2.49
CA PHE A 240 28.48 6.31 1.76
C PHE A 240 28.15 5.14 2.68
N LYS A 241 28.88 5.00 3.79
CA LYS A 241 28.56 3.99 4.82
C LYS A 241 27.16 4.22 5.39
N ASN A 242 26.83 5.46 5.77
CA ASN A 242 25.49 5.79 6.28
C ASN A 242 24.41 5.53 5.22
N VAL A 243 24.66 5.86 3.95
CA VAL A 243 23.70 5.59 2.86
C VAL A 243 23.50 4.09 2.66
N CYS A 244 24.58 3.31 2.72
CA CYS A 244 24.53 1.85 2.63
C CYS A 244 23.78 1.22 3.82
N ASP A 245 24.05 1.69 5.03
CA ASP A 245 23.38 1.21 6.24
C ASP A 245 21.88 1.51 6.22
N ARG A 246 21.48 2.70 5.75
CA ARG A 246 20.06 3.07 5.52
C ARG A 246 19.38 2.13 4.53
N SER A 247 20.03 1.79 3.41
CA SER A 247 19.49 0.80 2.46
C SER A 247 19.24 -0.56 3.14
N GLY A 248 20.17 -1.00 3.99
CA GLY A 248 20.00 -2.23 4.78
C GLY A 248 18.80 -2.16 5.75
N VAL A 249 18.61 -1.02 6.42
CA VAL A 249 17.47 -0.77 7.31
C VAL A 249 16.16 -0.75 6.50
N ASN A 250 16.11 -0.02 5.38
CA ASN A 250 14.93 0.07 4.53
C ASN A 250 14.52 -1.28 3.96
N PHE A 251 15.48 -2.14 3.62
CA PHE A 251 15.19 -3.51 3.20
C PHE A 251 14.51 -4.32 4.33
N LYS A 252 15.02 -4.25 5.56
CA LYS A 252 14.42 -4.93 6.73
C LYS A 252 13.02 -4.40 7.03
N LEU A 253 12.83 -3.08 7.00
CA LEU A 253 11.52 -2.44 7.20
C LEU A 253 10.53 -2.83 6.09
N SER A 254 10.98 -2.92 4.84
CA SER A 254 10.14 -3.33 3.71
C SER A 254 9.68 -4.78 3.82
N ILE A 255 10.54 -5.69 4.29
CA ILE A 255 10.15 -7.08 4.60
C ILE A 255 9.11 -7.11 5.72
N ALA A 256 9.35 -6.38 6.81
CA ALA A 256 8.40 -6.31 7.93
C ALA A 256 7.04 -5.76 7.49
N ASN A 257 7.04 -4.71 6.66
CA ASN A 257 5.83 -4.12 6.10
C ASN A 257 5.08 -5.11 5.22
N SER A 258 5.79 -5.84 4.35
CA SER A 258 5.22 -6.89 3.50
C SER A 258 4.59 -8.01 4.33
N GLY A 259 5.28 -8.45 5.40
CA GLY A 259 4.77 -9.45 6.34
C GLY A 259 3.47 -9.01 7.05
N LEU A 260 3.40 -7.74 7.48
CA LEU A 260 2.17 -7.19 8.07
C LEU A 260 1.01 -7.12 7.09
N GLN A 261 1.28 -6.85 5.81
CA GLN A 261 0.24 -6.87 4.78
C GLN A 261 -0.29 -8.29 4.52
N VAL A 262 0.59 -9.28 4.47
CA VAL A 262 0.17 -10.69 4.40
C VAL A 262 -0.63 -11.08 5.64
N ALA A 263 -0.21 -10.66 6.85
CA ALA A 263 -0.98 -10.88 8.06
C ALA A 263 -2.38 -10.21 8.01
N SER A 264 -2.49 -9.05 7.35
CA SER A 264 -3.77 -8.36 7.12
C SER A 264 -4.74 -9.20 6.25
N LEU A 265 -4.24 -10.03 5.32
CA LEU A 265 -5.08 -11.00 4.61
C LEU A 265 -5.72 -12.02 5.56
N GLY A 266 -5.05 -12.40 6.66
CA GLY A 266 -5.63 -13.25 7.69
C GLY A 266 -6.90 -12.64 8.31
N ILE A 267 -6.99 -11.31 8.38
CA ILE A 267 -8.19 -10.61 8.87
C ILE A 267 -9.37 -10.80 7.90
N TRP A 268 -9.12 -10.97 6.59
CA TRP A 268 -10.18 -11.28 5.62
C TRP A 268 -10.83 -12.64 5.85
N ILE A 269 -10.10 -13.63 6.38
CA ILE A 269 -10.69 -14.92 6.77
C ILE A 269 -11.74 -14.71 7.86
N LEU A 270 -11.47 -13.85 8.85
CA LEU A 270 -12.43 -13.51 9.90
C LEU A 270 -13.64 -12.75 9.33
N VAL A 271 -13.41 -11.86 8.36
CA VAL A 271 -14.49 -11.13 7.67
C VAL A 271 -15.37 -12.09 6.87
N TYR A 272 -14.78 -13.07 6.19
CA TYR A 272 -15.50 -14.11 5.46
C TYR A 272 -16.34 -14.98 6.40
N LYS A 273 -15.78 -15.42 7.54
CA LYS A 273 -16.54 -16.12 8.59
C LYS A 273 -17.76 -15.29 9.04
N ARG A 274 -17.58 -13.99 9.24
CA ARG A 274 -18.67 -13.08 9.60
C ARG A 274 -19.73 -12.98 8.50
N MET A 275 -19.32 -12.85 7.24
CA MET A 275 -20.26 -12.80 6.12
C MET A 275 -21.10 -14.07 6.01
N LYS A 276 -20.50 -15.26 6.22
CA LYS A 276 -21.25 -16.53 6.26
C LYS A 276 -22.29 -16.57 7.37
N ILE A 277 -21.95 -16.12 8.59
CA ILE A 277 -22.90 -16.05 9.71
C ILE A 277 -24.08 -15.13 9.36
N LEU A 278 -23.82 -13.96 8.78
CA LEU A 278 -24.87 -13.03 8.36
C LEU A 278 -25.76 -13.60 7.24
N GLN A 279 -25.19 -14.35 6.29
CA GLN A 279 -25.97 -15.03 5.25
C GLN A 279 -26.87 -16.13 5.83
N TRP A 280 -26.42 -16.84 6.85
CA TRP A 280 -27.24 -17.82 7.58
C TRP A 280 -28.39 -17.15 8.32
N LEU A 281 -28.12 -16.06 9.05
CA LEU A 281 -29.15 -15.32 9.78
C LEU A 281 -30.24 -14.77 8.84
N LYS A 282 -29.85 -14.23 7.68
CA LYS A 282 -30.81 -13.75 6.66
C LYS A 282 -31.68 -14.86 6.09
N ARG A 283 -31.11 -16.06 5.87
CA ARG A 283 -31.87 -17.22 5.37
C ARG A 283 -32.89 -17.72 6.40
N ALA A 284 -32.50 -17.81 7.67
CA ALA A 284 -33.39 -18.21 8.75
C ALA A 284 -34.55 -17.21 8.97
N GLU A 285 -34.36 -15.94 8.65
CA GLU A 285 -35.42 -14.91 8.71
C GLU A 285 -36.38 -14.97 7.51
N SER A 286 -35.91 -15.44 6.36
CA SER A 286 -36.72 -15.56 5.14
C SER A 286 -37.56 -16.85 5.05
N GLU A 287 -37.34 -17.83 5.93
CA GLU A 287 -38.15 -19.05 5.94
C GLU A 287 -39.56 -18.76 6.51
N PRO A 288 -40.63 -19.04 5.76
CA PRO A 288 -42.00 -18.79 6.22
C PRO A 288 -42.33 -19.68 7.42
N LYS A 289 -42.92 -19.07 8.47
CA LYS A 289 -43.47 -19.81 9.61
C LYS A 289 -44.80 -20.43 9.16
N PHE A 290 -44.82 -21.74 8.96
CA PHE A 290 -46.03 -22.53 8.75
C PHE A 290 -46.70 -22.89 10.08
#